data_AF-A0A1W1W5I1-F1
#
_entry.id   AF-A0A1W1W5I1-F1
#
_cell.length_a   1.000
_cell.length_b   1.000
_cell.length_c   1.000
_cell.angle_alpha   90.00
_cell.angle_beta   90.00
_cell.angle_gamma   90.00
#
_symmetry.space_group_name_H-M   'P 1'
#
loop_
_entity.id
_entity.type
_entity.pdbx_description
1 polymer ?
#
loop_
_entity_poly.entity_id
_entity_poly.type
_entity_poly.pdbx_seq_one_letter_code
_entity_poly.pdbx_strand_id
1 'polypeptide(L)'
;MSKSIFSRIVSGELPAYKVAEDADHLAFLDITPLVEGHTLVIPKREVDYIFDLPPAELAALHQFAQRVAQAVREAVPCKRIGVAVIGLEVPHAHIHLIPMNRVSDMNFANPKIKVAEARMKELAAAISAKLPPEGETGAKGQATEPAPDSKAARETSSAKMPPSAATAAPASDAATDQLQAMTKGLFYMSESDAPLEAVSYAAPEGELTDAALLKLLGQPAGAPVETKELTVFLRNHTADNGVLGNVDLANRYKALQMFMKQELQDTKVYRVGEGPQIQAFALGKTEDGKLAGFKTVLTET
;
A
#
# COMPACT_ATOMS: atom_id res chain seq x y z
N MET A 1 -12.16 21.86 -30.62
CA MET A 1 -12.18 20.82 -29.59
C MET A 1 -13.14 21.26 -28.49
N SER A 2 -13.92 20.35 -27.92
CA SER A 2 -14.76 20.64 -26.76
C SER A 2 -13.89 20.87 -25.53
N LYS A 3 -14.15 21.92 -24.76
CA LYS A 3 -13.45 22.20 -23.49
C LYS A 3 -13.57 21.02 -22.53
N SER A 4 -12.49 20.66 -21.85
CA SER A 4 -12.52 19.73 -20.72
C SER A 4 -13.53 20.17 -19.64
N ILE A 5 -14.07 19.21 -18.88
CA ILE A 5 -14.92 19.52 -17.71
C ILE A 5 -14.19 20.41 -16.70
N PHE A 6 -12.86 20.30 -16.59
CA PHE A 6 -12.06 21.15 -15.70
C PHE A 6 -11.94 22.57 -16.23
N SER A 7 -11.78 22.77 -17.54
CA SER A 7 -11.87 24.11 -18.16
C SER A 7 -13.23 24.78 -17.93
N ARG A 8 -14.31 23.99 -17.90
CA ARG A 8 -15.66 24.50 -17.55
C ARG A 8 -15.74 24.93 -16.09
N ILE A 9 -15.15 24.16 -15.17
CA ILE A 9 -14.98 24.57 -13.75
C ILE A 9 -14.15 25.86 -13.62
N VAL A 10 -13.01 25.93 -14.31
CA VAL A 10 -12.12 27.11 -14.31
C VAL A 10 -12.87 28.36 -14.79
N SER A 11 -13.69 28.22 -15.84
CA SER A 11 -14.51 29.32 -16.36
C SER A 11 -15.74 29.68 -15.51
N GLY A 12 -16.04 28.91 -14.46
CA GLY A 12 -17.22 29.10 -13.61
C GLY A 12 -18.52 28.57 -14.22
N GLU A 13 -18.47 27.86 -15.35
CA GLU A 13 -19.64 27.24 -15.98
C GLU A 13 -20.17 26.06 -15.17
N LEU A 14 -19.28 25.32 -14.49
CA LEU A 14 -19.62 24.23 -13.58
C LEU A 14 -19.20 24.58 -12.15
N PRO A 15 -20.01 24.21 -11.13
CA PRO A 15 -19.63 24.39 -9.74
C PRO A 15 -18.53 23.40 -9.34
N ALA A 16 -17.73 23.78 -8.34
CA ALA A 16 -16.77 22.91 -7.70
C ALA A 16 -16.63 23.26 -6.22
N TYR A 17 -16.26 22.28 -5.41
CA TYR A 17 -15.87 22.48 -4.02
C TYR A 17 -14.41 22.97 -3.99
N LYS A 18 -14.20 24.23 -4.38
CA LYS A 18 -12.88 24.85 -4.44
C LYS A 18 -12.25 24.89 -3.05
N VAL A 19 -10.96 24.58 -2.99
CA VAL A 19 -10.18 24.60 -1.73
C VAL A 19 -8.99 25.55 -1.78
N ALA A 20 -8.46 25.82 -2.97
CA ALA A 20 -7.40 26.80 -3.20
C ALA A 20 -7.46 27.29 -4.64
N GLU A 21 -7.10 28.55 -4.88
CA GLU A 21 -7.02 29.14 -6.21
C GLU A 21 -5.95 30.23 -6.20
N ASP A 22 -5.07 30.24 -7.19
CA ASP A 22 -4.15 31.34 -7.46
C ASP A 22 -4.34 31.86 -8.90
N ALA A 23 -3.40 32.63 -9.44
CA ALA A 23 -3.48 33.16 -10.80
C ALA A 23 -3.53 32.06 -11.88
N ASP A 24 -2.81 30.96 -11.67
CA ASP A 24 -2.50 29.94 -12.69
C ASP A 24 -3.04 28.55 -12.36
N HIS A 25 -3.47 28.30 -11.12
CA HIS A 25 -3.86 26.99 -10.62
C HIS A 25 -5.20 27.03 -9.87
N LEU A 26 -5.83 25.87 -9.81
CA LEU A 26 -7.06 25.64 -9.06
C LEU A 26 -7.00 24.27 -8.37
N ALA A 27 -7.41 24.21 -7.11
CA ALA A 27 -7.63 22.96 -6.39
C ALA A 27 -9.07 22.85 -5.91
N PHE A 28 -9.65 21.66 -6.03
CA PHE A 28 -11.03 21.38 -5.63
C PHE A 28 -11.20 19.89 -5.28
N LEU A 29 -12.22 19.57 -4.47
CA LEU A 29 -12.49 18.18 -4.10
C LEU A 29 -13.01 17.37 -5.30
N ASP A 30 -12.54 16.12 -5.41
CA ASP A 30 -13.09 15.14 -6.34
C ASP A 30 -14.50 14.74 -5.90
N ILE A 31 -15.46 14.78 -6.82
CA ILE A 31 -16.86 14.38 -6.57
C ILE A 31 -17.06 12.85 -6.57
N THR A 32 -16.05 12.10 -7.04
CA THR A 32 -15.99 10.64 -7.03
C THR A 32 -14.79 10.13 -6.21
N PRO A 33 -14.70 10.51 -4.92
CA PRO A 33 -13.48 10.32 -4.13
C PRO A 33 -13.21 8.85 -3.77
N LEU A 34 -11.92 8.50 -3.65
CA LEU A 34 -11.49 7.23 -3.03
C LEU A 34 -11.66 7.27 -1.50
N VAL A 35 -11.39 8.42 -0.91
CA VAL A 35 -11.44 8.70 0.54
C VAL A 35 -11.85 10.16 0.75
N GLU A 36 -12.37 10.50 1.93
CA GLU A 36 -12.66 11.90 2.25
C GLU A 36 -11.41 12.78 2.11
N GLY A 37 -11.58 13.98 1.53
CA GLY A 37 -10.47 14.90 1.28
C GLY A 37 -9.68 14.65 -0.01
N HIS A 38 -10.04 13.65 -0.83
CA HIS A 38 -9.47 13.48 -2.16
C HIS A 38 -9.63 14.78 -2.98
N THR A 39 -8.50 15.41 -3.29
CA THR A 39 -8.43 16.73 -3.90
C THR A 39 -7.71 16.65 -5.24
N LEU A 40 -8.24 17.33 -6.26
CA LEU A 40 -7.62 17.48 -7.56
C LEU A 40 -6.96 18.85 -7.64
N VAL A 41 -5.74 18.89 -8.17
CA VAL A 41 -4.96 20.10 -8.40
C VAL A 41 -4.67 20.23 -9.89
N ILE A 42 -5.10 21.33 -10.49
CA ILE A 42 -5.01 21.55 -11.94
C ILE A 42 -4.34 22.88 -12.28
N PRO A 43 -3.64 22.99 -13.42
CA PRO A 43 -3.40 24.28 -14.04
C PRO A 43 -4.71 24.82 -14.63
N LYS A 44 -4.92 26.13 -14.58
CA LYS A 44 -6.06 26.78 -15.25
C LYS A 44 -5.93 26.74 -16.77
N ARG A 45 -4.70 26.71 -17.28
CA ARG A 45 -4.41 26.46 -18.69
C ARG A 45 -4.69 24.99 -19.03
N GLU A 46 -5.53 24.76 -20.03
CA GLU A 46 -5.86 23.40 -20.49
C GLU A 46 -4.68 22.80 -21.26
N VAL A 47 -4.06 21.79 -20.66
CA VAL A 47 -3.08 20.88 -21.26
C VAL A 47 -3.51 19.49 -20.85
N ASP A 48 -3.63 18.56 -21.79
CA ASP A 48 -4.14 17.21 -21.52
C ASP A 48 -3.17 16.44 -20.59
N TYR A 49 -1.96 16.18 -21.09
CA TYR A 49 -0.98 15.37 -20.37
C TYR A 49 -0.03 16.23 -19.54
N ILE A 50 0.20 15.84 -18.28
CA ILE A 50 1.00 16.66 -17.34
C ILE A 50 2.43 16.91 -17.83
N PHE A 51 3.03 15.97 -18.58
CA PHE A 51 4.40 16.12 -19.08
C PHE A 51 4.49 16.92 -20.38
N ASP A 52 3.36 17.35 -20.93
CA ASP A 52 3.31 18.35 -22.00
C ASP A 52 3.33 19.79 -21.44
N LEU A 53 3.28 19.95 -20.11
CA LEU A 53 3.49 21.24 -19.46
C LEU A 53 4.96 21.67 -19.61
N PRO A 54 5.24 22.96 -19.87
CA PRO A 54 6.58 23.50 -19.76
C PRO A 54 7.18 23.24 -18.37
N PRO A 55 8.50 23.03 -18.24
CA PRO A 55 9.12 22.68 -16.96
C PRO A 55 8.80 23.65 -15.81
N ALA A 56 8.70 24.94 -16.10
CA ALA A 56 8.35 25.95 -15.10
C ALA A 56 6.90 25.81 -14.61
N GLU A 57 5.95 25.52 -15.51
CA GLU A 57 4.54 25.29 -15.16
C GLU A 57 4.37 23.97 -14.40
N LEU A 58 5.08 22.91 -14.82
CA LEU A 58 5.06 21.63 -14.11
C LEU A 58 5.57 21.78 -12.66
N ALA A 59 6.64 22.56 -12.47
CA ALA A 59 7.20 22.85 -11.14
C ALA A 59 6.24 23.69 -10.30
N ALA A 60 5.64 24.74 -10.88
CA ALA A 60 4.68 25.60 -10.19
C ALA A 60 3.43 24.81 -9.75
N LEU A 61 2.93 23.91 -10.60
CA LEU A 61 1.81 23.02 -10.28
C LEU A 61 2.12 22.13 -9.07
N HIS A 62 3.34 21.58 -8.98
CA HIS A 62 3.75 20.76 -7.83
C HIS A 62 3.96 21.59 -6.56
N GLN A 63 4.45 22.83 -6.66
CA GLN A 63 4.56 23.73 -5.49
C GLN A 63 3.17 24.10 -4.96
N PHE A 64 2.24 24.40 -5.85
CA PHE A 64 0.84 24.64 -5.50
C PHE A 64 0.21 23.38 -4.87
N ALA A 65 0.42 22.20 -5.46
CA ALA A 65 -0.03 20.92 -4.90
C ALA A 65 0.57 20.63 -3.52
N GLN A 66 1.85 20.93 -3.29
CA GLN A 66 2.51 20.77 -2.00
C GLN A 66 1.83 21.63 -0.92
N ARG A 67 1.50 22.88 -1.24
CA ARG A 67 0.79 23.78 -0.33
C ARG A 67 -0.62 23.26 -0.02
N VAL A 68 -1.36 22.81 -1.03
CA VAL A 68 -2.70 22.21 -0.86
C VAL A 68 -2.63 20.94 -0.02
N ALA A 69 -1.64 20.07 -0.24
CA ALA A 69 -1.48 18.82 0.50
C ALA A 69 -1.29 19.05 2.02
N GLN A 70 -0.58 20.10 2.42
CA GLN A 70 -0.45 20.48 3.83
C GLN A 70 -1.82 20.81 4.44
N ALA A 71 -2.61 21.63 3.76
CA ALA A 71 -3.94 22.01 4.20
C ALA A 71 -4.89 20.81 4.26
N VAL A 72 -4.84 19.92 3.26
CA VAL A 72 -5.62 18.67 3.24
C VAL A 72 -5.27 17.78 4.44
N ARG A 73 -3.99 17.62 4.76
CA ARG A 73 -3.55 16.80 5.90
C ARG A 73 -3.99 17.37 7.25
N GLU A 74 -4.02 18.69 7.39
CA GLU A 74 -4.51 19.34 8.62
C GLU A 74 -6.02 19.23 8.79
N ALA A 75 -6.78 19.31 7.70
CA ALA A 75 -8.24 19.20 7.72
C ALA A 75 -8.75 17.75 7.80
N VAL A 76 -8.01 16.80 7.22
CA VAL A 76 -8.34 15.37 7.18
C VAL A 76 -7.16 14.57 7.74
N PRO A 77 -7.17 14.25 9.05
CA PRO A 77 -6.08 13.52 9.70
C PRO A 77 -5.79 12.19 9.01
N CYS A 78 -4.55 12.02 8.55
CA CYS A 78 -4.05 10.84 7.86
C CYS A 78 -2.55 10.65 8.11
N LYS A 79 -2.02 9.46 7.82
CA LYS A 79 -0.58 9.19 7.94
C LYS A 79 0.24 9.95 6.89
N ARG A 80 -0.23 9.98 5.64
CA ARG A 80 0.43 10.67 4.51
C ARG A 80 -0.60 11.18 3.52
N ILE A 81 -0.21 12.13 2.68
CA ILE A 81 -0.93 12.47 1.44
C ILE A 81 -0.24 11.73 0.30
N GLY A 82 -0.96 10.84 -0.36
CA GLY A 82 -0.56 10.23 -1.61
C GLY A 82 -0.68 11.20 -2.77
N VAL A 83 0.24 11.09 -3.72
CA VAL A 83 0.24 11.86 -4.97
C VAL A 83 0.13 10.86 -6.12
N ALA A 84 -0.84 11.06 -7.01
CA ALA A 84 -0.97 10.28 -8.23
C ALA A 84 -1.27 11.18 -9.43
N VAL A 85 -0.76 10.79 -10.59
CA VAL A 85 -1.13 11.37 -11.89
C VAL A 85 -1.48 10.22 -12.82
N ILE A 86 -2.71 10.24 -13.33
CA ILE A 86 -3.26 9.18 -14.20
C ILE A 86 -3.65 9.77 -15.55
N GLY A 87 -4.58 10.74 -15.55
CA GLY A 87 -4.94 11.50 -16.76
C GLY A 87 -5.79 10.74 -17.78
N LEU A 88 -6.35 9.56 -17.44
CA LEU A 88 -7.12 8.75 -18.38
C LEU A 88 -8.62 9.13 -18.40
N GLU A 89 -9.13 9.70 -17.32
CA GLU A 89 -10.55 10.02 -17.15
C GLU A 89 -10.91 11.41 -17.70
N VAL A 90 -10.05 12.40 -17.46
CA VAL A 90 -10.27 13.80 -17.84
C VAL A 90 -9.02 14.30 -18.57
N PRO A 91 -9.14 14.72 -19.85
CA PRO A 91 -8.00 15.14 -20.65
C PRO A 91 -7.58 16.59 -20.32
N HIS A 92 -7.13 16.77 -19.08
CA HIS A 92 -6.61 18.02 -18.53
C HIS A 92 -5.72 17.67 -17.35
N ALA A 93 -4.44 18.00 -17.42
CA ALA A 93 -3.42 17.72 -16.44
C ALA A 93 -3.90 17.97 -15.02
N HIS A 94 -3.82 16.95 -14.17
CA HIS A 94 -4.28 17.04 -12.80
C HIS A 94 -3.45 16.12 -11.90
N ILE A 95 -3.20 16.61 -10.68
CA ILE A 95 -2.57 15.85 -9.61
C ILE A 95 -3.67 15.45 -8.61
N HIS A 96 -3.75 14.17 -8.30
CA HIS A 96 -4.55 13.66 -7.19
C HIS A 96 -3.76 13.80 -5.89
N LEU A 97 -4.39 14.40 -4.87
CA LEU A 97 -3.94 14.42 -3.49
C LEU A 97 -4.90 13.59 -2.65
N ILE A 98 -4.43 12.44 -2.15
CA ILE A 98 -5.27 11.43 -1.48
C ILE A 98 -4.80 11.25 -0.03
N PRO A 99 -5.62 11.56 0.99
CA PRO A 99 -5.34 11.19 2.37
C PRO A 99 -5.21 9.68 2.57
N MET A 100 -4.05 9.20 3.02
CA MET A 100 -3.75 7.76 3.14
C MET A 100 -3.43 7.35 4.58
N ASN A 101 -4.03 6.23 4.99
CA ASN A 101 -3.70 5.49 6.22
C ASN A 101 -3.15 4.08 5.92
N ARG A 102 -3.39 3.57 4.71
CA ARG A 102 -2.86 2.31 4.15
C ARG A 102 -2.56 2.50 2.66
N VAL A 103 -1.70 1.65 2.09
CA VAL A 103 -1.31 1.73 0.67
C VAL A 103 -2.53 1.56 -0.24
N SER A 104 -3.44 0.65 0.13
CA SER A 104 -4.66 0.38 -0.64
C SER A 104 -5.63 1.57 -0.75
N ASP A 105 -5.47 2.64 0.04
CA ASP A 105 -6.34 3.83 -0.05
C ASP A 105 -6.18 4.55 -1.40
N MET A 106 -5.01 4.40 -2.06
CA MET A 106 -4.72 4.96 -3.38
C MET A 106 -4.92 3.92 -4.51
N ASN A 107 -5.72 2.87 -4.27
CA ASN A 107 -6.11 1.94 -5.32
C ASN A 107 -7.33 2.47 -6.08
N PHE A 108 -7.12 2.92 -7.32
CA PHE A 108 -8.16 3.51 -8.15
C PHE A 108 -9.26 2.51 -8.58
N ALA A 109 -9.00 1.20 -8.46
CA ALA A 109 -10.00 0.15 -8.67
C ALA A 109 -10.96 -0.03 -7.47
N ASN A 110 -10.69 0.58 -6.32
CA ASN A 110 -11.62 0.54 -5.19
C ASN A 110 -12.94 1.24 -5.54
N PRO A 111 -14.07 0.80 -4.94
CA PRO A 111 -15.33 1.53 -5.02
C PRO A 111 -15.15 2.97 -4.53
N LYS A 112 -15.65 3.94 -5.30
CA LYS A 112 -15.66 5.34 -4.88
C LYS A 112 -16.66 5.52 -3.73
N ILE A 113 -16.29 6.29 -2.72
CA ILE A 113 -17.19 6.56 -1.60
C ILE A 113 -18.19 7.66 -1.96
N LYS A 114 -19.35 7.65 -1.31
CA LYS A 114 -20.34 8.74 -1.41
C LYS A 114 -20.17 9.66 -0.21
N VAL A 115 -19.87 10.93 -0.48
CA VAL A 115 -19.79 11.97 0.54
C VAL A 115 -20.96 12.92 0.36
N ALA A 116 -21.70 13.19 1.44
CA ALA A 116 -22.84 14.09 1.38
C ALA A 116 -22.40 15.51 1.01
N GLU A 117 -23.23 16.25 0.26
CA GLU A 117 -22.91 17.62 -0.17
C GLU A 117 -22.55 18.55 1.00
N ALA A 118 -23.26 18.45 2.14
CA ALA A 118 -22.95 19.23 3.33
C ALA A 118 -21.53 18.95 3.85
N ARG A 119 -21.12 17.67 3.83
CA ARG A 119 -19.78 17.23 4.22
C ARG A 119 -18.73 17.68 3.21
N MET A 120 -19.01 17.67 1.91
CA MET A 120 -18.12 18.22 0.89
C MET A 120 -17.87 19.71 1.09
N LYS A 121 -18.91 20.49 1.41
CA LYS A 121 -18.78 21.93 1.74
C LYS A 121 -17.95 22.15 3.00
N GLU A 122 -18.19 21.36 4.04
CA GLU A 122 -17.43 21.41 5.29
C GLU A 122 -15.95 21.11 5.05
N LEU A 123 -15.64 20.02 4.34
CA LEU A 123 -14.28 19.63 3.99
C LEU A 123 -13.58 20.73 3.19
N ALA A 124 -14.25 21.28 2.17
CA ALA A 124 -13.65 22.34 1.35
C ALA A 124 -13.33 23.60 2.16
N ALA A 125 -14.25 24.02 3.03
CA ALA A 125 -14.04 25.14 3.94
C ALA A 125 -12.90 24.86 4.94
N ALA A 126 -12.87 23.66 5.52
CA ALA A 126 -11.82 23.25 6.45
C ALA A 126 -10.44 23.26 5.79
N ILE A 127 -10.31 22.72 4.59
CA ILE A 127 -9.04 22.72 3.83
C ILE A 127 -8.64 24.16 3.49
N SER A 128 -9.57 24.97 2.99
CA SER A 128 -9.30 26.37 2.63
C SER A 128 -8.77 27.18 3.82
N ALA A 129 -9.32 26.94 5.02
CA ALA A 129 -8.90 27.60 6.26
C ALA A 129 -7.51 27.17 6.76
N LYS A 130 -6.94 26.08 6.22
CA LYS A 130 -5.64 25.53 6.61
C LYS A 130 -4.54 25.77 5.58
N LEU A 131 -4.81 26.57 4.55
CA LEU A 131 -3.79 26.92 3.56
C LEU A 131 -2.65 27.73 4.22
N PRO A 132 -1.39 27.28 4.08
CA PRO A 132 -0.23 28.10 4.41
C PRO A 132 -0.25 29.41 3.60
N PRO A 133 0.45 30.48 4.01
CA PRO A 133 0.59 31.68 3.19
C PRO A 133 1.40 31.42 1.91
N GLU A 134 1.26 32.29 0.91
CA GLU A 134 2.03 32.22 -0.35
C GLU A 134 3.53 32.39 -0.09
N GLY A 135 4.35 31.50 -0.65
CA GLY A 135 5.82 31.54 -0.52
C GLY A 135 6.39 30.82 0.70
N GLU A 136 5.57 30.35 1.65
CA GLU A 136 6.03 29.50 2.76
C GLU A 136 5.91 28.01 2.39
N THR A 137 6.80 27.52 1.52
CA THR A 137 6.99 26.08 1.34
C THR A 137 8.23 25.62 2.11
N GLY A 138 8.11 25.48 3.44
CA GLY A 138 9.15 24.83 4.23
C GLY A 138 9.07 24.99 5.75
N ALA A 139 9.27 23.87 6.45
CA ALA A 139 9.69 23.74 7.84
C ALA A 139 8.66 23.93 8.98
N LYS A 140 7.68 23.03 9.06
CA LYS A 140 7.39 22.37 10.35
C LYS A 140 7.58 20.88 10.19
N GLY A 141 8.84 20.44 10.30
CA GLY A 141 9.15 19.04 10.52
C GLY A 141 8.50 18.60 11.83
N GLN A 142 7.46 17.78 11.76
CA GLN A 142 7.12 16.92 12.88
C GLN A 142 8.26 15.93 13.05
N ALA A 143 8.72 15.79 14.28
CA ALA A 143 9.87 15.00 14.69
C ALA A 143 9.93 13.63 13.98
N THR A 144 11.07 13.38 13.37
CA THR A 144 11.47 12.10 12.79
C THR A 144 11.65 11.05 13.89
N GLU A 145 10.89 9.97 13.85
CA GLU A 145 11.38 8.67 14.35
C GLU A 145 12.50 8.18 13.41
N PRO A 146 13.53 7.48 13.92
CA PRO A 146 14.71 7.16 13.14
C PRO A 146 14.38 6.18 12.03
N ALA A 147 14.77 6.52 10.80
CA ALA A 147 14.78 5.60 9.68
C ALA A 147 15.79 4.46 9.93
N PRO A 148 15.46 3.19 9.62
CA PRO A 148 16.47 2.16 9.54
C PRO A 148 17.29 2.29 8.26
N ASP A 149 18.51 1.77 8.35
CA ASP A 149 19.68 2.06 7.53
C ASP A 149 19.52 2.01 6.00
N SER A 150 20.30 2.88 5.37
CA SER A 150 20.50 3.01 3.93
C SER A 150 21.03 1.73 3.28
N LYS A 151 20.49 1.37 2.12
CA LYS A 151 21.23 0.61 1.11
C LYS A 151 21.33 1.41 -0.18
N ALA A 152 22.57 1.46 -0.67
CA ALA A 152 23.00 2.21 -1.82
C ALA A 152 22.52 1.58 -3.14
N ALA A 153 22.43 2.46 -4.15
CA ALA A 153 21.99 2.20 -5.49
C ALA A 153 22.75 1.07 -6.21
N ARG A 154 22.00 0.25 -6.96
CA ARG A 154 22.51 -0.32 -8.21
C ARG A 154 21.35 -0.60 -9.17
N GLU A 155 21.56 -0.17 -10.41
CA GLU A 155 20.63 -0.26 -11.53
C GLU A 155 20.13 -1.70 -11.76
N THR A 156 18.84 -1.88 -12.03
CA THR A 156 18.37 -3.10 -12.71
C THR A 156 17.29 -2.82 -13.76
N SER A 157 17.52 -3.50 -14.88
CA SER A 157 16.64 -3.71 -16.02
C SER A 157 15.41 -4.53 -15.62
N SER A 158 14.27 -4.18 -16.23
CA SER A 158 12.98 -4.85 -16.14
C SER A 158 13.06 -6.38 -16.36
N ALA A 159 12.51 -7.16 -15.44
CA ALA A 159 12.19 -8.57 -15.64
C ALA A 159 10.73 -8.85 -15.26
N LYS A 160 10.06 -9.54 -16.17
CA LYS A 160 8.63 -9.82 -16.24
C LYS A 160 8.25 -10.91 -15.24
N MET A 161 7.20 -10.70 -14.45
CA MET A 161 6.63 -11.70 -13.53
C MET A 161 6.20 -12.96 -14.32
N PRO A 162 6.62 -14.17 -13.91
CA PRO A 162 6.01 -15.40 -14.41
C PRO A 162 4.68 -15.67 -13.66
N PRO A 163 3.71 -16.32 -14.32
CA PRO A 163 2.42 -16.62 -13.72
C PRO A 163 2.52 -17.68 -12.62
N SER A 164 1.70 -17.48 -11.58
CA SER A 164 1.40 -18.43 -10.51
C SER A 164 0.96 -19.78 -11.09
N ALA A 165 1.81 -20.80 -10.95
CA ALA A 165 1.42 -22.19 -11.15
C ALA A 165 0.91 -22.76 -9.82
N ALA A 166 -0.41 -22.79 -9.67
CA ALA A 166 -1.09 -23.45 -8.57
C ALA A 166 -1.35 -24.93 -8.93
N THR A 167 -0.80 -25.84 -8.13
CA THR A 167 -1.23 -27.24 -7.95
C THR A 167 -0.59 -27.71 -6.63
N ALA A 168 -1.23 -28.38 -5.67
CA ALA A 168 -2.58 -28.91 -5.52
C ALA A 168 -2.90 -29.00 -4.01
N ALA A 169 -4.17 -28.88 -3.63
CA ALA A 169 -4.63 -29.10 -2.25
C ALA A 169 -4.94 -30.59 -2.01
N PRO A 170 -4.53 -31.18 -0.87
CA PRO A 170 -5.24 -32.34 -0.31
C PRO A 170 -5.54 -32.24 1.19
N ALA A 171 -6.71 -32.77 1.57
CA ALA A 171 -7.23 -33.18 2.89
C ALA A 171 -7.03 -32.21 4.08
N SER A 172 -8.12 -31.54 4.49
CA SER A 172 -8.16 -30.70 5.69
C SER A 172 -8.04 -31.52 6.98
N ASP A 173 -7.14 -31.07 7.84
CA ASP A 173 -7.15 -31.37 9.27
C ASP A 173 -7.53 -30.10 10.05
N ALA A 174 -7.89 -30.26 11.32
CA ALA A 174 -8.37 -29.15 12.16
C ALA A 174 -7.37 -27.99 12.25
N ALA A 175 -6.06 -28.27 12.21
CA ALA A 175 -5.01 -27.27 12.26
C ALA A 175 -4.99 -26.42 10.96
N THR A 176 -5.13 -27.06 9.80
CA THR A 176 -5.18 -26.39 8.50
C THR A 176 -6.42 -25.52 8.36
N ASP A 177 -7.58 -25.99 8.83
CA ASP A 177 -8.83 -25.21 8.81
C ASP A 177 -8.73 -23.98 9.71
N GLN A 178 -8.13 -24.12 10.89
CA GLN A 178 -7.90 -23.01 11.80
C GLN A 178 -6.91 -21.98 11.22
N LEU A 179 -5.83 -22.43 10.57
CA LEU A 179 -4.90 -21.53 9.86
C LEU A 179 -5.60 -20.73 8.76
N GLN A 180 -6.49 -21.37 7.98
CA GLN A 180 -7.28 -20.67 6.97
C GLN A 180 -8.17 -19.60 7.60
N ALA A 181 -8.84 -19.91 8.70
CA ALA A 181 -9.68 -18.94 9.41
C ALA A 181 -8.86 -17.75 9.95
N MET A 182 -7.69 -18.01 10.53
CA MET A 182 -6.86 -16.98 11.14
C MET A 182 -6.16 -16.08 10.13
N THR A 183 -5.72 -16.63 8.99
CA THR A 183 -5.05 -15.89 7.91
C THR A 183 -6.02 -15.08 7.04
N LYS A 184 -7.32 -15.42 7.04
CA LYS A 184 -8.34 -14.76 6.21
C LYS A 184 -8.35 -13.24 6.38
N GLY A 185 -8.03 -12.52 5.31
CA GLY A 185 -8.01 -11.06 5.29
C GLY A 185 -6.83 -10.43 6.03
N LEU A 186 -5.79 -11.21 6.38
CA LEU A 186 -4.49 -10.66 6.79
C LEU A 186 -3.60 -10.46 5.57
N PHE A 187 -2.91 -9.33 5.57
CA PHE A 187 -1.92 -8.97 4.53
C PHE A 187 -0.58 -8.69 5.21
N TYR A 188 0.47 -9.31 4.69
CA TYR A 188 1.83 -8.98 5.03
C TYR A 188 2.19 -7.66 4.34
N MET A 189 2.53 -6.67 5.16
CA MET A 189 2.98 -5.36 4.71
C MET A 189 4.50 -5.34 4.57
N SER A 190 4.95 -5.17 3.33
CA SER A 190 6.33 -4.89 2.94
C SER A 190 6.36 -3.59 2.11
N GLU A 191 7.09 -3.50 1.01
CA GLU A 191 6.91 -2.41 0.04
C GLU A 191 5.59 -2.53 -0.74
N SER A 192 5.07 -3.75 -0.86
CA SER A 192 3.71 -4.02 -1.29
C SER A 192 2.98 -4.85 -0.24
N ASP A 193 1.65 -4.77 -0.26
CA ASP A 193 0.80 -5.63 0.56
C ASP A 193 0.57 -6.97 -0.17
N ALA A 194 0.80 -8.10 0.51
CA ALA A 194 0.54 -9.43 -0.01
C ALA A 194 -0.32 -10.25 0.97
N PRO A 195 -1.30 -11.05 0.53
CA PRO A 195 -2.11 -11.84 1.45
C PRO A 195 -1.28 -12.90 2.19
N LEU A 196 -1.73 -13.28 3.39
CA LEU A 196 -1.30 -14.53 4.01
C LEU A 196 -2.22 -15.65 3.53
N GLU A 197 -1.63 -16.68 2.92
CA GLU A 197 -2.35 -17.84 2.43
C GLU A 197 -1.96 -19.06 3.27
N ALA A 198 -2.94 -19.69 3.95
CA ALA A 198 -2.69 -20.94 4.65
C ALA A 198 -2.27 -22.05 3.68
N VAL A 199 -1.28 -22.85 4.08
CA VAL A 199 -0.72 -23.94 3.28
C VAL A 199 -0.49 -25.18 4.12
N SER A 200 -0.59 -26.35 3.49
CA SER A 200 -0.32 -27.65 4.10
C SER A 200 0.36 -28.55 3.07
N TYR A 201 1.36 -29.31 3.52
CA TYR A 201 2.21 -30.16 2.69
C TYR A 201 2.45 -31.49 3.41
N ALA A 202 2.54 -32.58 2.63
CA ALA A 202 3.07 -33.83 3.16
C ALA A 202 4.53 -33.61 3.61
N ALA A 203 4.88 -34.03 4.84
CA ALA A 203 6.25 -33.91 5.28
C ALA A 203 7.14 -34.95 4.58
N PRO A 204 8.36 -34.57 4.17
CA PRO A 204 9.31 -35.53 3.63
C PRO A 204 9.79 -36.51 4.71
N GLU A 205 10.19 -37.71 4.28
CA GLU A 205 10.87 -38.66 5.16
C GLU A 205 12.26 -38.10 5.55
N GLY A 206 12.51 -37.95 6.85
CA GLY A 206 13.79 -37.49 7.40
C GLY A 206 13.87 -35.97 7.64
N GLU A 207 15.09 -35.44 7.60
CA GLU A 207 15.36 -34.01 7.85
C GLU A 207 14.98 -33.15 6.63
N LEU A 208 14.35 -32.00 6.88
CA LEU A 208 13.92 -31.08 5.84
C LEU A 208 15.11 -30.24 5.35
N THR A 209 15.89 -30.80 4.42
CA THR A 209 16.96 -30.06 3.72
C THR A 209 16.38 -28.99 2.80
N ASP A 210 17.17 -27.96 2.46
CA ASP A 210 16.75 -26.90 1.52
C ASP A 210 16.33 -27.48 0.17
N ALA A 211 17.03 -28.49 -0.35
CA ALA A 211 16.67 -29.13 -1.61
C ALA A 211 15.30 -29.85 -1.53
N ALA A 212 15.01 -30.51 -0.42
CA ALA A 212 13.72 -31.15 -0.18
C ALA A 212 12.59 -30.11 -0.01
N LEU A 213 12.88 -29.02 0.72
CA LEU A 213 11.98 -27.89 0.90
C LEU A 213 11.62 -27.25 -0.44
N LEU A 214 12.60 -26.89 -1.26
CA LEU A 214 12.37 -26.25 -2.57
C LEU A 214 11.51 -27.13 -3.48
N LYS A 215 11.80 -28.44 -3.51
CA LYS A 215 11.00 -29.42 -4.26
C LYS A 215 9.56 -29.48 -3.74
N LEU A 216 9.36 -29.48 -2.42
CA LEU A 216 8.04 -29.52 -1.79
C LEU A 216 7.22 -28.26 -2.11
N LEU A 217 7.86 -27.10 -2.10
CA LEU A 217 7.24 -25.79 -2.34
C LEU A 217 7.07 -25.44 -3.82
N GLY A 218 7.48 -26.33 -4.73
CA GLY A 218 7.46 -26.07 -6.18
C GLY A 218 8.39 -24.94 -6.61
N GLN A 219 9.47 -24.69 -5.87
CA GLN A 219 10.44 -23.62 -6.14
C GLN A 219 11.61 -24.12 -6.99
N PRO A 220 12.29 -23.24 -7.73
CA PRO A 220 13.44 -23.62 -8.55
C PRO A 220 14.52 -24.33 -7.73
N ALA A 221 15.04 -25.43 -8.27
CA ALA A 221 16.16 -26.14 -7.66
C ALA A 221 17.38 -25.21 -7.54
N GLY A 222 17.94 -25.08 -6.34
CA GLY A 222 19.06 -24.19 -6.05
C GLY A 222 18.67 -22.73 -5.78
N ALA A 223 17.38 -22.40 -5.70
CA ALA A 223 16.98 -21.10 -5.20
C ALA A 223 17.51 -20.90 -3.76
N PRO A 224 18.04 -19.71 -3.43
CA PRO A 224 18.58 -19.43 -2.11
C PRO A 224 17.46 -19.49 -1.07
N VAL A 225 17.78 -20.08 0.08
CA VAL A 225 16.86 -20.22 1.22
C VAL A 225 17.49 -19.54 2.43
N GLU A 226 16.82 -18.51 2.94
CA GLU A 226 17.15 -17.87 4.21
C GLU A 226 16.12 -18.29 5.27
N THR A 227 16.58 -18.82 6.40
CA THR A 227 15.69 -19.23 7.51
C THR A 227 15.65 -18.17 8.59
N LYS A 228 14.44 -17.84 9.06
CA LYS A 228 14.19 -16.91 10.18
C LYS A 228 13.24 -17.50 11.22
N GLU A 229 13.37 -16.99 12.44
CA GLU A 229 12.42 -17.25 13.52
C GLU A 229 11.08 -16.55 13.26
N LEU A 230 9.96 -17.23 13.53
CA LEU A 230 8.62 -16.68 13.32
C LEU A 230 8.41 -15.35 14.05
N THR A 231 8.88 -15.25 15.29
CA THR A 231 8.74 -14.02 16.09
C THR A 231 9.56 -12.87 15.54
N VAL A 232 10.72 -13.14 14.95
CA VAL A 232 11.52 -12.10 14.29
C VAL A 232 10.83 -11.65 13.00
N PHE A 233 10.28 -12.60 12.23
CA PHE A 233 9.59 -12.33 10.98
C PHE A 233 8.30 -11.50 11.15
N LEU A 234 7.52 -11.78 12.19
CA LEU A 234 6.25 -11.09 12.47
C LEU A 234 6.39 -9.87 13.40
N ARG A 235 7.61 -9.52 13.86
CA ARG A 235 7.83 -8.50 14.90
C ARG A 235 7.10 -7.18 14.63
N ASN A 236 7.13 -6.72 13.37
CA ASN A 236 6.53 -5.45 12.95
C ASN A 236 5.00 -5.53 12.86
N HIS A 237 4.47 -6.74 12.63
CA HIS A 237 3.03 -7.02 12.52
C HIS A 237 2.39 -7.35 13.87
N THR A 238 3.18 -7.73 14.88
CA THR A 238 2.71 -7.99 16.24
C THR A 238 2.87 -6.80 17.20
N ALA A 239 3.62 -5.77 16.83
CA ALA A 239 3.83 -4.60 17.69
C ALA A 239 2.58 -3.71 17.76
N ASP A 240 2.24 -3.21 18.95
CA ASP A 240 1.05 -2.35 19.16
C ASP A 240 1.11 -1.06 18.34
N ASN A 241 2.32 -0.47 18.22
CA ASN A 241 2.62 0.67 17.37
C ASN A 241 3.39 0.27 16.10
N GLY A 242 3.15 -0.94 15.60
CA GLY A 242 3.85 -1.51 14.45
C GLY A 242 3.38 -1.00 13.08
N VAL A 243 3.84 -1.67 12.01
CA VAL A 243 3.60 -1.29 10.61
C VAL A 243 2.11 -1.19 10.26
N LEU A 244 1.28 -1.95 10.96
CA LEU A 244 -0.17 -2.02 10.74
C LEU A 244 -0.88 -0.72 11.17
N GLY A 245 -0.36 -0.02 12.20
CA GLY A 245 -1.04 1.12 12.84
C GLY A 245 -2.49 0.82 13.25
N ASN A 246 -2.80 -0.43 13.59
CA ASN A 246 -4.12 -0.90 14.01
C ASN A 246 -3.94 -2.03 15.03
N VAL A 247 -4.37 -1.80 16.27
CA VAL A 247 -4.17 -2.71 17.40
C VAL A 247 -4.94 -4.02 17.23
N ASP A 248 -6.16 -3.99 16.67
CA ASP A 248 -6.95 -5.20 16.44
C ASP A 248 -6.28 -6.12 15.41
N LEU A 249 -5.74 -5.55 14.33
CA LEU A 249 -4.95 -6.30 13.35
C LEU A 249 -3.67 -6.85 13.98
N ALA A 250 -2.96 -6.06 14.79
CA ALA A 250 -1.78 -6.54 15.50
C ALA A 250 -2.11 -7.71 16.44
N ASN A 251 -3.26 -7.65 17.13
CA ASN A 251 -3.74 -8.74 17.98
C ASN A 251 -4.10 -10.00 17.19
N ARG A 252 -4.65 -9.87 15.97
CA ARG A 252 -4.85 -11.03 15.08
C ARG A 252 -3.52 -11.69 14.67
N TYR A 253 -2.49 -10.89 14.39
CA TYR A 253 -1.14 -11.41 14.13
C TYR A 253 -0.53 -12.08 15.36
N LYS A 254 -0.71 -11.52 16.57
CA LYS A 254 -0.29 -12.16 17.82
C LYS A 254 -0.98 -13.50 18.02
N ALA A 255 -2.30 -13.57 17.79
CA ALA A 255 -3.07 -14.80 17.91
C ALA A 255 -2.58 -15.86 16.91
N LEU A 256 -2.35 -15.49 15.64
CA LEU A 256 -1.78 -16.39 14.63
C LEU A 256 -0.40 -16.90 15.04
N GLN A 257 0.48 -16.01 15.49
CA GLN A 257 1.82 -16.37 15.97
C GLN A 257 1.75 -17.34 17.15
N MET A 258 0.87 -17.08 18.13
CA MET A 258 0.68 -17.93 19.31
C MET A 258 0.16 -19.31 18.92
N PHE A 259 -0.85 -19.37 18.06
CA PHE A 259 -1.40 -20.62 17.53
C PHE A 259 -0.31 -21.45 16.86
N MET A 260 0.46 -20.87 15.93
CA MET A 260 1.54 -21.60 15.25
C MET A 260 2.61 -22.10 16.22
N LYS A 261 2.93 -21.34 17.27
CA LYS A 261 3.91 -21.77 18.28
C LYS A 261 3.41 -22.85 19.22
N GLN A 262 2.10 -22.97 19.41
CA GLN A 262 1.48 -23.92 20.33
C GLN A 262 1.10 -25.23 19.62
N GLU A 263 0.54 -25.12 18.42
CA GLU A 263 -0.01 -26.25 17.68
C GLU A 263 0.98 -26.86 16.66
N LEU A 264 2.03 -26.13 16.29
CA LEU A 264 3.04 -26.59 15.34
C LEU A 264 4.43 -26.68 15.97
N GLN A 265 5.09 -27.81 15.75
CA GLN A 265 6.45 -28.08 16.22
C GLN A 265 7.48 -27.45 15.27
N ASP A 266 8.60 -26.97 15.83
CA ASP A 266 9.75 -26.44 15.08
C ASP A 266 9.39 -25.37 14.03
N THR A 267 8.47 -24.48 14.35
CA THR A 267 7.99 -23.46 13.40
C THR A 267 9.11 -22.51 12.97
N LYS A 268 9.36 -22.44 11.66
CA LYS A 268 10.37 -21.60 11.02
C LYS A 268 9.79 -20.83 9.84
N VAL A 269 10.46 -19.75 9.44
CA VAL A 269 10.12 -18.99 8.24
C VAL A 269 11.22 -19.15 7.20
N TYR A 270 10.86 -19.67 6.03
CA TYR A 270 11.76 -19.85 4.90
C TYR A 270 11.50 -18.76 3.87
N ARG A 271 12.51 -17.91 3.65
CA ARG A 271 12.55 -16.89 2.60
C ARG A 271 13.26 -17.51 1.40
N VAL A 272 12.52 -17.71 0.31
CA VAL A 272 12.99 -18.42 -0.88
C VAL A 272 13.07 -17.47 -2.07
N GLY A 273 14.23 -17.44 -2.70
CA GLY A 273 14.51 -16.64 -3.88
C GLY A 273 15.39 -15.43 -3.60
N GLU A 274 15.72 -14.73 -4.68
CA GLU A 274 16.57 -13.55 -4.71
C GLU A 274 15.90 -12.48 -5.57
N GLY A 275 16.21 -11.21 -5.28
CA GLY A 275 15.65 -10.07 -6.00
C GLY A 275 14.49 -9.41 -5.26
N PRO A 276 13.74 -8.52 -5.94
CA PRO A 276 12.81 -7.61 -5.29
C PRO A 276 11.54 -8.26 -4.78
N GLN A 277 11.24 -9.48 -5.23
CA GLN A 277 10.11 -10.27 -4.76
C GLN A 277 10.57 -11.67 -4.39
N ILE A 278 10.41 -12.04 -3.13
CA ILE A 278 10.74 -13.37 -2.62
C ILE A 278 9.52 -14.00 -1.94
N GLN A 279 9.46 -15.32 -1.93
CA GLN A 279 8.38 -16.03 -1.26
C GLN A 279 8.79 -16.33 0.18
N ALA A 280 7.87 -16.08 1.12
CA ALA A 280 8.06 -16.44 2.52
C ALA A 280 7.08 -17.55 2.91
N PHE A 281 7.59 -18.59 3.54
CA PHE A 281 6.82 -19.73 4.04
C PHE A 281 7.05 -19.90 5.53
N ALA A 282 6.07 -19.55 6.35
CA ALA A 282 6.09 -19.85 7.78
C ALA A 282 5.49 -21.24 7.99
N LEU A 283 6.30 -22.23 8.34
CA LEU A 283 5.89 -23.64 8.42
C LEU A 283 6.36 -24.27 9.73
N GLY A 284 5.52 -25.14 10.29
CA GLY A 284 5.87 -26.05 11.37
C GLY A 284 5.22 -27.42 11.17
N LYS A 285 5.60 -28.40 11.99
CA LYS A 285 5.04 -29.76 11.91
C LYS A 285 3.79 -29.89 12.76
N THR A 286 2.72 -30.43 12.19
CA THR A 286 1.49 -30.80 12.91
C THR A 286 1.68 -32.10 13.69
N GLU A 287 0.75 -32.44 14.59
CA GLU A 287 0.78 -33.71 15.34
C GLU A 287 0.73 -34.95 14.45
N ASP A 288 0.01 -34.89 13.32
CA ASP A 288 -0.04 -35.97 12.32
C ASP A 288 1.18 -35.97 11.38
N GLY A 289 2.17 -35.12 11.66
CA GLY A 289 3.47 -35.11 11.01
C GLY A 289 3.52 -34.37 9.67
N LYS A 290 2.46 -33.68 9.25
CA LYS A 290 2.48 -32.81 8.05
C LYS A 290 3.22 -31.50 8.32
N LEU A 291 3.57 -30.77 7.27
CA LEU A 291 4.02 -29.38 7.37
C LEU A 291 2.86 -28.44 7.09
N ALA A 292 2.54 -27.56 8.03
CA ALA A 292 1.45 -26.59 7.89
C ALA A 292 1.89 -25.18 8.31
N GLY A 293 1.17 -24.17 7.82
CA GLY A 293 1.37 -22.78 8.21
C GLY A 293 0.81 -21.82 7.18
N PHE A 294 1.57 -20.79 6.82
CA PHE A 294 1.15 -19.83 5.79
C PHE A 294 2.30 -19.45 4.85
N LYS A 295 1.95 -19.01 3.65
CA LYS A 295 2.86 -18.36 2.71
C LYS A 295 2.43 -16.92 2.42
N THR A 296 3.38 -16.09 2.01
CA THR A 296 3.14 -14.73 1.51
C THR A 296 4.27 -14.31 0.57
N VAL A 297 4.15 -13.14 -0.05
CA VAL A 297 5.17 -12.54 -0.90
C VAL A 297 5.75 -11.33 -0.18
N LEU A 298 7.07 -11.25 -0.12
CA LEU A 298 7.79 -10.08 0.37
C LEU A 298 8.27 -9.29 -0.84
N THR A 299 7.93 -8.01 -0.89
CA THR A 299 8.53 -7.06 -1.84
C THR A 299 9.48 -6.16 -1.08
N GLU A 300 10.77 -6.26 -1.41
CA GLU A 300 11.87 -5.51 -0.77
C GLU A 300 12.83 -5.10 -1.89
N THR A 301 12.99 -3.79 -2.16
CA THR A 301 13.89 -3.24 -3.19
C THR A 301 15.30 -2.98 -2.69
#